data_AF-A0A925SUT9-F1
#
_entry.id   AF-A0A925SUT9-F1
#
_cell.length_a   1.000
_cell.length_b   1.000
_cell.length_c   1.000
_cell.angle_alpha   90.00
_cell.angle_beta   90.00
_cell.angle_gamma   90.00
#
_symmetry.space_group_name_H-M   'P 1'
#
loop_
_entity.id
_entity.type
_entity.pdbx_description
1 polymer ?
#
loop_
_entity_poly.entity_id
_entity_poly.type
_entity_poly.pdbx_seq_one_letter_code
_entity_poly.pdbx_strand_id
1 'polypeptide(L)'
;MKLNSSSPVHDDHDDAPAITAERITGAKRRVGLATVDNNEWRQAVNERLGKQRVTIMLDASIVAWFKAQAGNRGYQTLINSTLHDAMQHKSLENMLREVVREELQHYGHTE
;
A
#
# COMPACT_ATOMS: atom_id res chain seq x y z
N MET A 1 -9.21 54.16 21.73
CA MET A 1 -9.73 52.92 22.35
C MET A 1 -9.94 51.91 21.23
N LYS A 2 -9.22 50.79 21.21
CA LYS A 2 -9.28 49.78 20.14
C LYS A 2 -10.35 48.74 20.50
N LEU A 3 -11.33 48.58 19.61
CA LEU A 3 -12.37 47.56 19.71
C LEU A 3 -11.74 46.18 19.45
N ASN A 4 -11.76 45.36 20.48
CA ASN A 4 -11.38 43.96 20.47
C ASN A 4 -12.45 43.14 19.73
N SER A 5 -12.18 42.88 18.45
CA SER A 5 -12.92 41.93 17.60
C SER A 5 -12.72 40.51 18.14
N SER A 6 -13.65 40.03 18.97
CA SER A 6 -13.74 38.61 19.29
C SER A 6 -14.64 37.97 18.25
N SER A 7 -14.06 37.21 17.30
CA SER A 7 -14.84 36.39 16.38
C SER A 7 -15.73 35.42 17.17
N PRO A 8 -16.98 35.18 16.75
CA PRO A 8 -17.83 34.20 17.40
C PRO A 8 -17.23 32.82 17.18
N VAL A 9 -17.15 32.03 18.26
CA VAL A 9 -16.75 30.63 18.23
C VAL A 9 -17.69 29.93 17.25
N HIS A 10 -17.14 29.39 16.16
CA HIS A 10 -17.91 28.59 15.22
C HIS A 10 -18.34 27.34 15.99
N ASP A 11 -19.64 27.24 16.27
CA ASP A 11 -20.26 26.05 16.83
C ASP A 11 -20.25 24.99 15.73
N ASP A 12 -19.13 24.27 15.65
CA ASP A 12 -18.94 23.11 14.78
C ASP A 12 -19.74 21.94 15.37
N HIS A 13 -21.07 22.13 15.43
CA HIS A 13 -21.97 21.00 15.58
C HIS A 13 -21.81 20.19 14.30
N ASP A 14 -20.96 19.17 14.39
CA ASP A 14 -20.92 18.06 13.45
C ASP A 14 -22.32 17.41 13.45
N ASP A 15 -23.23 18.01 12.69
CA ASP A 15 -24.61 17.58 12.44
C ASP A 15 -24.64 16.31 11.57
N ALA A 16 -23.48 15.63 11.44
CA ALA A 16 -23.39 14.33 10.85
C ALA A 16 -24.15 13.34 11.75
N PRO A 17 -25.19 12.68 11.23
CA PRO A 17 -25.93 11.71 12.02
C PRO A 17 -25.01 10.57 12.46
N ALA A 18 -25.32 9.94 13.60
CA ALA A 18 -24.56 8.82 14.13
C ALA A 18 -24.42 7.68 13.09
N ILE A 19 -23.22 7.11 12.98
CA ILE A 19 -22.94 6.00 12.07
C ILE A 19 -23.62 4.73 12.63
N THR A 20 -24.79 4.38 12.08
CA THR A 20 -25.54 3.17 12.46
C THR A 20 -25.24 2.00 11.52
N ALA A 21 -25.43 0.77 12.00
CA ALA A 21 -25.21 -0.45 11.21
C ALA A 21 -26.05 -0.48 9.91
N GLU A 22 -27.30 -0.05 9.99
CA GLU A 22 -28.23 0.05 8.85
C GLU A 22 -27.69 0.99 7.75
N ARG A 23 -27.09 2.11 8.15
CA ARG A 23 -26.46 3.06 7.21
C ARG A 23 -25.22 2.47 6.54
N ILE A 24 -24.44 1.68 7.27
CA ILE A 24 -23.29 0.97 6.70
C ILE A 24 -23.76 -0.06 5.67
N THR A 25 -24.83 -0.81 5.98
CA THR A 25 -25.40 -1.81 5.06
C THR A 25 -25.95 -1.17 3.78
N GLY A 26 -26.62 -0.02 3.88
CA GLY A 26 -27.17 0.72 2.73
C GLY A 26 -26.16 1.57 1.94
N ALA A 27 -24.88 1.58 2.34
CA ALA A 27 -23.88 2.43 1.74
C ALA A 27 -23.59 2.05 0.27
N LYS A 28 -23.59 3.06 -0.61
CA LYS A 28 -23.27 2.90 -2.04
C LYS A 28 -21.78 3.15 -2.29
N ARG A 29 -21.13 2.24 -3.03
CA ARG A 29 -19.73 2.43 -3.45
C ARG A 29 -19.65 3.50 -4.53
N ARG A 30 -18.66 4.38 -4.43
CA ARG A 30 -18.46 5.48 -5.39
C ARG A 30 -17.01 5.60 -5.85
N VAL A 31 -16.83 5.97 -7.12
CA VAL A 31 -15.54 6.33 -7.75
C VAL A 31 -15.77 7.62 -8.53
N GLY A 32 -14.98 8.67 -8.30
CA GLY A 32 -15.14 9.96 -9.00
C GLY A 32 -16.55 10.55 -8.87
N LEU A 33 -17.18 10.41 -7.70
CA LEU A 33 -18.57 10.78 -7.41
C LEU A 33 -19.66 9.95 -8.13
N ALA A 34 -19.33 9.03 -9.04
CA ALA A 34 -20.29 8.10 -9.63
C ALA A 34 -20.54 6.90 -8.69
N THR A 35 -21.79 6.42 -8.59
CA THR A 35 -22.08 5.15 -7.90
C THR A 35 -21.69 4.00 -8.82
N VAL A 36 -20.89 3.07 -8.31
CA VAL A 36 -20.32 1.95 -9.06
C VAL A 36 -20.65 0.62 -8.39
N ASP A 37 -20.59 -0.47 -9.15
CA ASP A 37 -20.73 -1.81 -8.57
C ASP A 37 -19.48 -2.24 -7.78
N ASN A 38 -19.52 -3.46 -7.21
CA ASN A 38 -18.41 -4.01 -6.41
C ASN A 38 -17.14 -4.22 -7.25
N ASN A 39 -17.27 -4.82 -8.42
CA ASN A 39 -16.16 -5.15 -9.31
C ASN A 39 -15.50 -3.88 -9.85
N GLU A 40 -16.28 -2.92 -10.34
CA GLU A 40 -15.79 -1.61 -10.81
C GLU A 40 -15.04 -0.87 -9.70
N TRP A 41 -15.60 -0.83 -8.49
CA TRP A 41 -14.94 -0.21 -7.35
C TRP A 41 -13.61 -0.92 -7.02
N ARG A 42 -13.59 -2.26 -7.03
CA ARG A 42 -12.36 -3.03 -6.78
C ARG A 42 -11.30 -2.78 -7.84
N GLN A 43 -11.69 -2.67 -9.10
CA GLN A 43 -10.78 -2.38 -10.20
C GLN A 43 -10.17 -0.98 -10.03
N ALA A 44 -11.00 0.06 -9.81
CA ALA A 44 -10.52 1.42 -9.60
C ALA A 44 -9.57 1.53 -8.38
N VAL A 45 -9.87 0.81 -7.30
CA VAL A 45 -8.98 0.72 -6.13
C VAL A 45 -7.66 0.06 -6.47
N ASN A 46 -7.68 -1.05 -7.21
CA ASN A 46 -6.47 -1.76 -7.62
C ASN A 46 -5.59 -0.91 -8.55
N GLU A 47 -6.19 -0.23 -9.53
CA GLU A 47 -5.50 0.71 -10.43
C GLU A 47 -4.85 1.84 -9.64
N ARG A 48 -5.57 2.46 -8.70
CA ARG A 48 -5.01 3.50 -7.82
C ARG A 48 -3.85 2.99 -6.95
N LEU A 49 -3.93 1.75 -6.50
CA LEU A 49 -2.90 1.13 -5.65
C LEU A 49 -1.76 0.49 -6.45
N GLY A 50 -1.82 0.49 -7.79
CA GLY A 50 -0.85 -0.20 -8.65
C GLY A 50 -0.80 -1.72 -8.43
N LYS A 51 -1.87 -2.32 -7.89
CA LYS A 51 -1.93 -3.74 -7.58
C LYS A 51 -2.47 -4.52 -8.77
N GLN A 52 -1.69 -5.46 -9.28
CA GLN A 52 -2.13 -6.36 -10.35
C GLN A 52 -2.60 -7.69 -9.79
N ARG A 53 -3.76 -8.17 -10.25
CA ARG A 53 -4.21 -9.54 -9.96
C ARG A 53 -3.46 -10.50 -10.89
N VAL A 54 -2.74 -11.45 -10.31
CA VAL A 54 -2.03 -12.49 -11.04
C VAL A 54 -2.52 -13.87 -10.60
N THR A 55 -2.58 -14.82 -11.54
CA THR A 55 -2.84 -16.22 -11.24
C THR A 55 -1.51 -16.95 -11.25
N ILE A 56 -1.03 -17.34 -10.07
CA ILE A 56 0.22 -18.08 -9.89
C ILE A 56 -0.02 -19.29 -9.00
N MET A 57 0.75 -20.36 -9.20
CA MET A 57 0.80 -21.48 -8.27
C MET A 57 1.90 -21.23 -7.23
N LEU A 58 1.58 -21.46 -5.96
CA LEU A 58 2.53 -21.43 -4.84
C LEU A 58 2.41 -22.73 -4.08
N ASP A 59 3.53 -23.22 -3.56
CA ASP A 59 3.52 -24.44 -2.76
C ASP A 59 2.63 -24.30 -1.53
N ALA A 60 1.95 -25.39 -1.18
CA ALA A 60 1.06 -25.41 -0.03
C ALA A 60 1.80 -25.07 1.29
N SER A 61 3.07 -25.48 1.39
CA SER A 61 3.94 -25.16 2.53
C SER A 61 4.21 -23.66 2.67
N ILE A 62 4.47 -22.97 1.55
CA ILE A 62 4.70 -21.52 1.52
C ILE A 62 3.45 -20.79 1.98
N VAL A 63 2.28 -21.16 1.44
CA VAL A 63 1.00 -20.56 1.82
C VAL A 63 0.70 -20.80 3.29
N ALA A 64 0.95 -22.01 3.80
CA ALA A 64 0.75 -22.36 5.20
C ALA A 64 1.65 -21.53 6.13
N TRP A 65 2.93 -21.37 5.76
CA TRP A 65 3.88 -20.57 6.53
C TRP A 65 3.45 -19.11 6.64
N PHE A 66 3.13 -18.46 5.52
CA PHE A 66 2.66 -17.07 5.54
C PHE A 66 1.30 -16.90 6.23
N LYS A 67 0.41 -17.89 6.17
CA LYS A 67 -0.85 -17.87 6.93
C LYS A 67 -0.60 -17.91 8.44
N ALA A 68 0.34 -18.72 8.90
CA ALA A 68 0.69 -18.79 10.32
C ALA A 68 1.27 -17.46 10.85
N GLN A 69 2.03 -16.74 10.01
CA GLN A 69 2.64 -15.46 10.36
C GLN A 69 1.69 -14.25 10.20
N ALA A 70 0.60 -14.40 9.46
CA ALA A 70 -0.26 -13.31 9.03
C ALA A 70 -0.86 -12.51 10.20
N GLY A 71 -1.22 -13.16 11.31
CA GLY A 71 -1.91 -12.50 12.43
C GLY A 71 -3.09 -11.65 11.93
N ASN A 72 -3.08 -10.34 12.23
CA ASN A 72 -4.05 -9.37 11.71
C ASN A 72 -3.73 -8.80 10.31
N ARG A 73 -2.51 -8.99 9.80
CA ARG A 73 -2.14 -8.63 8.42
C ARG A 73 -2.58 -9.77 7.50
N GLY A 74 -2.95 -9.46 6.25
CA GLY A 74 -3.25 -10.51 5.28
C GLY A 74 -1.98 -11.26 4.86
N TYR A 75 -2.03 -12.59 4.73
CA TYR A 75 -0.89 -13.40 4.28
C TYR A 75 -0.35 -12.94 2.91
N GLN A 76 -1.22 -12.43 2.03
CA GLN A 76 -0.82 -11.86 0.74
C GLN A 76 0.04 -10.61 0.90
N THR A 77 -0.21 -9.78 1.93
CA THR A 77 0.60 -8.60 2.23
C THR A 77 2.02 -8.99 2.61
N LEU A 78 2.16 -10.05 3.42
CA LEU A 78 3.48 -10.57 3.80
C LEU A 78 4.23 -11.12 2.60
N ILE A 79 3.57 -11.93 1.75
CA ILE A 79 4.17 -12.45 0.51
C ILE A 79 4.69 -11.29 -0.35
N ASN A 80 3.87 -10.26 -0.58
CA ASN A 80 4.28 -9.11 -1.38
C ASN A 80 5.45 -8.34 -0.74
N SER A 81 5.48 -8.18 0.58
CA SER A 81 6.61 -7.56 1.28
C SER A 81 7.89 -8.35 1.05
N THR A 82 7.85 -9.68 1.24
CA THR A 82 9.02 -10.54 1.01
C THR A 82 9.51 -10.47 -0.43
N LEU A 83 8.60 -10.39 -1.41
CA LEU A 83 8.98 -10.20 -2.81
C LEU A 83 9.66 -8.84 -3.05
N HIS A 84 9.16 -7.77 -2.42
CA HIS A 84 9.81 -6.45 -2.47
C HIS A 84 11.22 -6.49 -1.86
N ASP A 85 11.37 -7.11 -0.68
CA ASP A 85 12.67 -7.23 -0.01
C ASP A 85 13.65 -8.01 -0.90
N ALA A 86 13.21 -9.12 -1.50
CA ALA A 86 14.02 -9.90 -2.43
C ALA A 86 14.46 -9.10 -3.68
N MET A 87 13.60 -8.22 -4.20
CA MET A 87 13.96 -7.32 -5.31
C MET A 87 15.05 -6.32 -4.89
N GLN A 88 14.92 -5.73 -3.69
CA GLN A 88 15.89 -4.77 -3.16
C GLN A 88 17.25 -5.44 -2.93
N HIS A 89 17.27 -6.64 -2.34
CA HIS A 89 18.50 -7.40 -2.12
C HIS A 89 19.21 -7.75 -3.42
N LYS A 90 18.48 -8.18 -4.46
CA LYS A 90 19.06 -8.42 -5.79
C LYS A 90 19.65 -7.16 -6.40
N SER A 91 18.97 -6.02 -6.26
CA SER A 91 19.48 -4.73 -6.76
C SER A 91 20.78 -4.33 -6.05
N LEU A 92 20.85 -4.52 -4.74
CA LEU A 92 22.04 -4.20 -3.95
C LEU A 92 23.22 -5.10 -4.31
N GLU A 93 22.99 -6.40 -4.48
CA GLU A 93 24.04 -7.34 -4.89
C GLU A 93 24.61 -6.97 -6.26
N ASN A 94 23.75 -6.62 -7.21
CA ASN A 94 24.18 -6.21 -8.54
C ASN A 94 25.02 -4.92 -8.49
N MET A 95 24.56 -3.91 -7.75
CA MET A 95 25.30 -2.66 -7.55
C MET A 95 26.66 -2.91 -6.92
N LEU A 96 26.72 -3.76 -5.88
CA LEU A 96 27.98 -4.10 -5.22
C LEU A 96 28.95 -4.81 -6.18
N ARG A 97 28.45 -5.73 -7.01
CA ARG A 97 29.27 -6.41 -8.03
C ARG A 97 29.82 -5.44 -9.08
N GLU A 98 29.05 -4.43 -9.47
CA GLU A 98 29.53 -3.40 -10.39
C GLU A 98 30.64 -2.56 -9.75
N VAL A 99 30.41 -2.03 -8.55
CA VAL A 99 31.41 -1.26 -7.81
C VAL A 99 32.69 -2.07 -7.62
N VAL A 100 32.59 -3.32 -7.16
CA VAL A 100 33.78 -4.18 -6.97
C VAL A 100 34.52 -4.43 -8.29
N ARG A 101 33.81 -4.60 -9.41
CA ARG A 101 34.45 -4.74 -10.73
C ARG A 101 35.16 -3.47 -11.15
N GLU A 102 34.53 -2.32 -10.97
CA GLU A 102 35.11 -1.01 -11.30
C GLU A 102 36.38 -0.77 -10.49
N GLU A 103 36.35 -1.01 -9.18
CA GLU A 103 37.52 -0.90 -8.31
C GLU A 103 38.64 -1.84 -8.77
N LEU A 104 38.34 -3.12 -9.01
CA LEU A 104 39.35 -4.08 -9.49
C LEU A 104 39.93 -3.70 -10.87
N GLN A 105 39.15 -3.10 -11.76
CA GLN A 105 39.63 -2.59 -13.05
C GLN A 105 40.50 -1.35 -12.88
N HIS A 106 40.15 -0.46 -11.95
CA HIS A 106 40.92 0.75 -11.65
C HIS A 106 42.31 0.41 -11.07
N TYR A 107 42.38 -0.58 -10.16
CA TYR A 107 43.65 -1.08 -9.62
C TYR A 107 44.45 -1.94 -10.62
N GLY A 108 43.79 -2.56 -11.60
CA GLY A 108 44.46 -3.35 -12.65
C GLY A 108 45.03 -2.54 -13.83
N HIS A 109 44.82 -1.23 -13.85
CA HIS A 109 45.30 -0.32 -14.91
C HIS A 109 46.38 0.68 -14.43
N THR A 110 46.81 0.55 -13.17
CA THR A 110 47.82 1.44 -12.54
C THR A 110 49.23 0.83 -12.50
N GLU A 111 49.51 -0.22 -13.27
CA GLU A 111 50.87 -0.71 -13.60
C GLU A 111 51.19 -0.55 -15.09
#